data_AF-A0A2E9VRT1-F1
#
_entry.id   AF-A0A2E9VRT1-F1
#
_cell.length_a   1.000
_cell.length_b   1.000
_cell.length_c   1.000
_cell.angle_alpha   90.00
_cell.angle_beta   90.00
_cell.angle_gamma   90.00
#
_symmetry.space_group_name_H-M   'P 1'
#
loop_
_entity.id
_entity.type
_entity.pdbx_description
1 polymer ?
#
loop_
_entity_poly.entity_id
_entity_poly.type
_entity_poly.pdbx_seq_one_letter_code
_entity_poly.pdbx_strand_id
1 'polypeptide(L)'
;MSFKFRLESLLTYRRFQLDQCRQLMAEVMRDRANCEDSIGKLQSERDSSLETMRSENSSGQINVRRMASLRYDVSQLDRNKRELMSRIARYEHQLQLCRQAVQQADAAVKTLERLKEKQQKVDEAKQLKKSEIDLQDAWAAVNLRS
;
A
#
# COMPACT_ATOMS: atom_id res chain seq x y z
N MET A 1 -27.89 23.53 16.73
CA MET A 1 -26.86 23.80 15.69
C MET A 1 -26.03 22.55 15.54
N SER A 2 -25.73 22.11 14.32
CA SER A 2 -24.88 20.94 14.09
C SER A 2 -23.40 21.30 14.30
N PHE A 3 -22.63 20.42 14.96
CA PHE A 3 -21.20 20.58 15.18
C PHE A 3 -20.43 20.68 13.85
N LYS A 4 -19.53 21.67 13.73
CA LYS A 4 -18.64 21.84 12.58
C LYS A 4 -17.18 21.75 13.01
N PHE A 5 -16.48 20.74 12.52
CA PHE A 5 -15.05 20.60 12.77
C PHE A 5 -14.25 21.55 11.88
N ARG A 6 -13.47 22.45 12.51
CA ARG A 6 -12.73 23.50 11.78
C ARG A 6 -11.62 22.96 10.87
N LEU A 7 -11.11 21.76 11.16
CA LEU A 7 -10.03 21.13 10.39
C LEU A 7 -10.55 20.01 9.47
N GLU A 8 -11.84 20.04 9.09
CA GLU A 8 -12.42 19.00 8.24
C GLU A 8 -11.70 18.89 6.89
N SER A 9 -11.41 20.01 6.23
CA SER A 9 -10.68 20.01 4.96
C SER A 9 -9.28 19.39 5.09
N LEU A 10 -8.60 19.64 6.20
CA LEU A 10 -7.30 19.03 6.50
C LEU A 10 -7.43 17.52 6.73
N LEU A 11 -8.46 17.08 7.46
CA LEU A 11 -8.74 15.66 7.67
C LEU A 11 -9.03 14.94 6.35
N THR A 12 -9.85 15.53 5.48
CA THR A 12 -10.12 15.00 4.13
C THR A 12 -8.84 14.86 3.32
N TYR A 13 -8.00 15.90 3.31
CA TYR A 13 -6.72 15.88 2.61
C TYR A 13 -5.78 14.79 3.16
N ARG A 14 -5.68 14.62 4.48
CA ARG A 14 -4.85 13.57 5.09
C ARG A 14 -5.33 12.16 4.78
N ARG A 15 -6.65 11.94 4.73
CA ARG A 15 -7.23 10.66 4.28
C ARG A 15 -6.86 10.36 2.83
N PHE A 16 -6.99 11.36 1.95
CA PHE A 16 -6.56 11.23 0.57
C PHE A 16 -5.07 10.90 0.43
N GLN A 17 -4.19 11.54 1.21
CA GLN A 17 -2.76 11.20 1.23
C GLN A 17 -2.51 9.76 1.69
N LEU A 18 -3.22 9.29 2.72
CA LEU A 18 -3.14 7.90 3.17
C LEU A 18 -3.53 6.92 2.05
N ASP A 19 -4.60 7.23 1.31
CA ASP A 19 -5.05 6.41 0.20
C ASP A 19 -4.02 6.40 -0.95
N GLN A 20 -3.40 7.55 -1.26
CA GLN A 20 -2.30 7.61 -2.22
C GLN A 20 -1.10 6.74 -1.80
N CYS A 21 -0.70 6.79 -0.52
CA CYS A 21 0.38 5.94 -0.02
C CYS A 21 0.04 4.45 -0.14
N ARG A 22 -1.22 4.07 0.10
CA ARG A 22 -1.69 2.68 -0.07
C ARG A 22 -1.71 2.26 -1.54
N GLN A 23 -2.14 3.13 -2.44
CA GLN A 23 -2.11 2.88 -3.88
C GLN A 23 -0.69 2.65 -4.38
N LEU A 24 0.24 3.53 -4.01
CA LEU A 24 1.65 3.39 -4.36
C LEU A 24 2.24 2.08 -3.81
N MET A 25 1.93 1.72 -2.56
CA MET A 25 2.36 0.45 -1.98
C MET A 25 1.83 -0.75 -2.79
N ALA A 26 0.57 -0.71 -3.21
CA ALA A 26 -0.03 -1.76 -4.02
C ALA A 26 0.60 -1.88 -5.42
N GLU A 27 0.98 -0.75 -6.03
CA GLU A 27 1.72 -0.73 -7.29
C GLU A 27 3.09 -1.40 -7.15
N VAL A 28 3.87 -1.01 -6.14
CA VAL A 28 5.19 -1.62 -5.88
C VAL A 28 5.06 -3.12 -5.60
N MET A 29 4.02 -3.55 -4.87
CA MET A 29 3.75 -4.97 -4.65
C MET A 29 3.45 -5.71 -5.96
N ARG A 30 2.67 -5.10 -6.85
CA ARG A 30 2.34 -5.67 -8.17
C ARG A 30 3.58 -5.79 -9.05
N ASP A 31 4.43 -4.78 -9.08
CA ASP A 31 5.65 -4.79 -9.89
C ASP A 31 6.67 -5.82 -9.38
N ARG A 32 6.76 -6.00 -8.06
CA ARG A 32 7.53 -7.09 -7.45
C ARG A 32 7.00 -8.46 -7.87
N ALA A 33 5.69 -8.68 -7.79
CA ALA A 33 5.07 -9.94 -8.21
C ALA A 33 5.31 -10.24 -9.70
N ASN A 34 5.18 -9.23 -10.56
CA ASN A 34 5.49 -9.36 -11.99
C ASN A 34 6.95 -9.78 -12.25
N CYS A 35 7.90 -9.30 -11.43
CA CYS A 35 9.29 -9.73 -11.50
C CYS A 35 9.49 -11.17 -11.04
N GLU A 36 8.81 -11.60 -9.97
CA GLU A 36 8.83 -12.99 -9.49
C GLU A 36 8.27 -13.95 -10.55
N ASP A 37 7.13 -13.60 -11.16
CA ASP A 37 6.54 -14.37 -12.27
C ASP A 37 7.48 -14.46 -13.47
N SER A 38 8.15 -13.36 -13.82
CA SER A 38 9.12 -13.31 -14.91
C SER A 38 10.35 -14.18 -14.64
N ILE A 39 10.82 -14.24 -13.38
CA ILE A 39 11.88 -15.15 -12.96
C ILE A 39 11.43 -16.60 -13.15
N GLY A 40 10.20 -16.94 -12.76
CA GLY A 40 9.64 -18.28 -12.96
C GLY A 40 9.65 -18.71 -14.44
N LYS A 41 9.26 -17.80 -15.34
CA LYS A 41 9.31 -18.05 -16.80
C LYS A 41 10.73 -18.27 -17.30
N LEU A 42 11.68 -17.40 -16.93
CA LEU A 42 13.09 -17.55 -17.32
C LEU A 42 13.71 -18.85 -16.79
N GLN A 43 13.32 -19.30 -15.60
CA GLN A 43 13.76 -20.59 -15.05
C GLN A 43 13.23 -21.76 -15.88
N SER A 44 11.95 -21.73 -16.26
CA SER A 44 11.36 -22.77 -17.10
C SER A 44 12.04 -22.83 -18.48
N GLU A 45 12.30 -21.68 -19.12
CA GLU A 45 13.03 -21.60 -20.40
C GLU A 45 14.46 -22.11 -20.29
N ARG A 46 15.14 -21.80 -19.17
CA ARG A 46 16.49 -22.26 -18.89
C ARG A 46 16.52 -23.78 -18.73
N ASP A 47 15.61 -24.33 -17.96
CA ASP A 47 15.55 -25.77 -17.70
C ASP A 47 15.23 -26.55 -18.99
N SER A 48 14.35 -26.01 -19.84
CA SER A 48 14.10 -26.55 -21.18
C SER A 48 15.35 -26.52 -22.09
N SER A 49 16.11 -25.43 -22.06
CA SER A 49 17.37 -25.31 -22.82
C SER A 49 18.43 -26.31 -22.32
N LEU A 50 18.53 -26.49 -21.00
CA LEU A 50 19.42 -27.49 -20.38
C LEU A 50 19.02 -28.91 -20.74
N GLU A 51 17.73 -29.23 -20.74
CA GLU A 51 17.21 -30.54 -21.12
C GLU A 51 17.46 -30.85 -22.60
N THR A 52 17.27 -29.86 -23.47
CA THR A 52 17.62 -29.95 -24.89
C THR A 52 19.11 -30.26 -25.05
N MET A 53 20.00 -29.55 -24.35
CA MET A 53 21.44 -29.85 -24.38
C MET A 53 21.76 -31.28 -23.90
N ARG A 54 21.11 -31.77 -22.84
CA ARG A 54 21.31 -33.15 -22.36
C ARG A 54 20.88 -34.18 -23.41
N SER A 55 19.73 -33.95 -24.06
CA SER A 55 19.20 -34.85 -25.10
C SER A 55 20.08 -34.90 -26.35
N GLU A 56 20.67 -33.77 -26.75
CA GLU A 56 21.61 -33.75 -27.88
C GLU A 56 22.91 -34.47 -27.55
N ASN A 57 23.40 -34.31 -26.32
CA ASN A 57 24.64 -34.94 -25.88
C ASN A 57 24.53 -36.47 -25.76
N SER A 58 23.34 -37.00 -25.43
CA SER A 58 23.10 -38.45 -25.36
C SER A 58 22.95 -39.12 -26.73
N SER A 59 22.65 -38.36 -27.79
CA SER A 59 22.46 -38.87 -29.16
C SER A 59 23.77 -39.19 -29.91
N GLY A 60 24.94 -38.83 -29.35
CA GLY A 60 26.26 -39.13 -29.91
C GLY A 60 26.69 -38.26 -31.11
N GLN A 61 25.76 -37.60 -31.81
CA GLN A 61 26.06 -36.61 -32.84
C GLN A 61 25.87 -35.18 -32.31
N ILE A 62 26.94 -34.60 -31.78
CA ILE A 62 26.91 -33.25 -31.22
C ILE A 62 27.01 -32.22 -32.35
N ASN A 63 25.94 -31.46 -32.57
CA ASN A 63 26.01 -30.25 -33.39
C ASN A 63 26.64 -29.11 -32.58
N VAL A 64 27.94 -28.89 -32.78
CA VAL A 64 28.74 -27.90 -32.03
C VAL A 64 28.14 -26.49 -32.11
N ARG A 65 27.61 -26.09 -33.27
CA ARG A 65 26.99 -24.76 -33.45
C ARG A 65 25.71 -24.62 -32.63
N ARG A 66 24.86 -25.65 -32.64
CA ARG A 66 23.62 -25.67 -31.86
C ARG A 66 23.91 -25.67 -30.35
N MET A 67 24.87 -26.48 -29.91
CA MET A 67 25.32 -26.52 -28.52
C MET A 67 25.88 -25.17 -28.05
N ALA A 68 26.65 -24.48 -28.89
CA ALA A 68 27.16 -23.14 -28.59
C ALA A 68 26.02 -22.11 -28.44
N SER A 69 24.99 -22.17 -29.30
CA SER A 69 23.79 -21.33 -29.17
C SER A 69 23.06 -21.57 -27.85
N LEU A 70 22.76 -22.83 -27.52
CA LEU A 70 22.05 -23.16 -26.28
C LEU A 70 22.80 -22.70 -25.02
N ARG A 71 24.14 -22.83 -25.01
CA ARG A 71 24.96 -22.31 -23.91
C ARG A 71 24.91 -20.79 -23.82
N TYR A 72 24.94 -20.11 -24.97
CA TYR A 72 24.77 -18.66 -25.02
C TYR A 72 23.40 -18.25 -24.46
N ASP A 73 22.33 -18.91 -24.89
CA ASP A 73 20.96 -18.63 -24.46
C ASP A 73 20.80 -18.83 -22.95
N VAL A 74 21.28 -19.95 -22.40
CA VAL A 74 21.32 -20.20 -20.94
C VAL A 74 22.07 -19.08 -20.21
N SER A 75 23.20 -18.62 -20.76
CA SER A 75 23.96 -17.53 -20.15
C SER A 75 23.20 -16.20 -20.14
N GLN A 76 22.38 -15.92 -21.16
CA GLN A 76 21.53 -14.74 -21.21
C GLN A 76 20.36 -14.85 -20.22
N LEU A 77 19.72 -16.01 -20.15
CA LEU A 77 18.65 -16.28 -19.17
C LEU A 77 19.16 -16.09 -17.73
N ASP A 78 20.36 -16.58 -17.41
CA ASP A 78 20.99 -16.40 -16.10
C ASP A 78 21.37 -14.93 -15.81
N ARG A 79 21.69 -14.13 -16.83
CA ARG A 79 21.92 -12.68 -16.68
C ARG A 79 20.61 -11.94 -16.42
N ASN A 80 19.58 -12.21 -17.22
CA ASN A 80 18.26 -11.60 -17.08
C ASN A 80 17.64 -11.92 -15.72
N LYS A 81 17.77 -13.17 -15.25
CA LYS A 81 17.34 -13.58 -13.92
C LYS A 81 18.03 -12.76 -12.82
N ARG A 82 19.36 -12.60 -12.90
CA ARG A 82 20.11 -11.78 -11.93
C ARG A 82 19.68 -10.33 -11.92
N GLU A 83 19.37 -9.76 -13.08
CA GLU A 83 18.84 -8.40 -13.18
C GLU A 83 17.47 -8.27 -12.50
N LEU A 84 16.56 -9.21 -12.74
CA LEU A 84 15.25 -9.23 -12.07
C LEU A 84 15.38 -9.40 -10.56
N MET A 85 16.29 -10.26 -10.09
CA MET A 85 16.56 -10.40 -8.65
C MET A 85 17.07 -9.08 -8.03
N SER A 86 17.93 -8.34 -8.74
CA SER A 86 18.36 -7.00 -8.31
C SER A 86 17.20 -5.99 -8.29
N ARG A 87 16.26 -6.07 -9.24
CA ARG A 87 15.02 -5.27 -9.22
C ARG A 87 14.14 -5.61 -8.01
N ILE A 88 13.98 -6.89 -7.67
CA ILE A 88 13.23 -7.32 -6.49
C ILE A 88 13.81 -6.73 -5.20
N ALA A 89 15.14 -6.77 -5.02
CA ALA A 89 15.78 -6.15 -3.85
C ALA A 89 15.49 -4.63 -3.75
N ARG A 90 15.43 -3.93 -4.90
CA ARG A 90 15.03 -2.52 -4.95
C ARG A 90 13.57 -2.32 -4.56
N TYR A 91 12.66 -3.18 -5.04
CA TYR A 91 11.25 -3.13 -4.65
C TYR A 91 11.05 -3.42 -3.16
N GLU A 92 11.83 -4.31 -2.55
CA GLU A 92 11.76 -4.57 -1.11
C GLU A 92 12.12 -3.32 -0.29
N HIS A 93 13.16 -2.59 -0.70
CA HIS A 93 13.50 -1.31 -0.10
C HIS A 93 12.37 -0.27 -0.29
N GLN A 94 11.80 -0.17 -1.49
CA GLN A 94 10.67 0.72 -1.76
C GLN A 94 9.43 0.36 -0.95
N LEU A 95 9.13 -0.93 -0.76
CA LEU A 95 8.03 -1.38 0.09
C LEU A 95 8.23 -0.98 1.55
N GLN A 96 9.46 -1.04 2.05
CA GLN A 96 9.76 -0.57 3.41
C GLN A 96 9.49 0.93 3.56
N LEU A 97 9.90 1.75 2.58
CA LEU A 97 9.60 3.18 2.56
C LEU A 97 8.08 3.44 2.47
N CYS A 98 7.36 2.71 1.63
CA CYS A 98 5.91 2.81 1.51
C CYS A 98 5.21 2.47 2.83
N ARG A 99 5.64 1.41 3.53
CA ARG A 99 5.10 1.02 4.84
C ARG A 99 5.29 2.13 5.87
N GLN A 100 6.47 2.74 5.92
CA GLN A 100 6.74 3.87 6.81
C GLN A 100 5.85 5.07 6.47
N ALA A 101 5.71 5.40 5.18
CA ALA A 101 4.84 6.49 4.73
C ALA A 101 3.37 6.25 5.10
N VAL A 102 2.85 5.04 4.90
CA VAL A 102 1.48 4.66 5.30
C VAL A 102 1.29 4.79 6.81
N GLN A 103 2.25 4.33 7.61
CA GLN A 103 2.18 4.46 9.07
C GLN A 103 2.14 5.93 9.52
N GLN A 104 2.97 6.79 8.92
CA GLN A 104 3.00 8.22 9.23
C GLN A 104 1.68 8.91 8.82
N ALA A 105 1.16 8.60 7.63
CA ALA A 105 -0.10 9.14 7.14
C ALA A 105 -1.28 8.69 8.01
N ASP A 106 -1.33 7.41 8.40
CA ASP A 106 -2.36 6.86 9.30
C ASP A 106 -2.32 7.52 10.69
N ALA A 107 -1.12 7.71 11.25
CA ALA A 107 -0.95 8.41 12.52
C ALA A 107 -1.46 9.86 12.47
N ALA A 108 -1.23 10.57 11.35
CA ALA A 108 -1.72 11.92 11.14
C ALA A 108 -3.25 11.98 11.06
N VAL A 109 -3.87 11.04 10.34
CA VAL A 109 -5.34 10.91 10.26
C VAL A 109 -5.93 10.63 11.64
N LYS A 110 -5.41 9.63 12.36
CA LYS A 110 -5.89 9.27 13.70
C LYS A 110 -5.78 10.43 14.70
N THR A 111 -4.73 11.23 14.60
CA THR A 111 -4.55 12.42 15.44
C THR A 111 -5.68 13.43 15.22
N LEU A 112 -6.04 13.69 13.96
CA LEU A 112 -7.12 14.61 13.61
C LEU A 112 -8.51 14.05 13.96
N GLU A 113 -8.74 12.76 13.77
CA GLU A 113 -10.00 12.10 14.15
C GLU A 113 -10.22 12.17 15.67
N ARG A 114 -9.20 11.86 16.47
CA ARG A 114 -9.26 12.02 17.93
C ARG A 114 -9.51 13.46 18.35
N LEU A 115 -8.93 14.43 17.65
CA LEU A 115 -9.18 15.84 17.92
C LEU A 115 -10.63 16.22 17.60
N LYS A 116 -11.16 15.74 16.47
CA LYS A 116 -12.57 15.92 16.08
C LYS A 116 -13.52 15.34 17.12
N GLU A 117 -13.31 14.10 17.55
CA GLU A 117 -14.10 13.44 18.59
C GLU A 117 -14.08 14.22 19.91
N LYS A 118 -12.90 14.70 20.34
CA LYS A 118 -12.78 15.51 21.56
C LYS A 118 -13.58 16.82 21.44
N GLN A 119 -13.45 17.53 20.32
CA GLN A 119 -14.19 18.78 20.10
C GLN A 119 -15.69 18.56 20.03
N GLN A 120 -16.12 17.45 19.41
CA GLN A 120 -17.52 17.08 19.32
C GLN A 120 -18.11 16.82 20.71
N LYS A 121 -17.44 16.03 21.56
CA LYS A 121 -17.89 15.77 22.95
C LYS A 121 -18.01 17.06 23.76
N VAL A 122 -17.07 17.99 23.59
CA VAL A 122 -17.13 19.31 24.25
C VAL A 122 -18.32 20.14 23.75
N ASP A 123 -18.61 20.11 22.45
CA ASP A 123 -19.76 20.82 21.89
C ASP A 123 -21.08 20.21 22.36
N GLU A 124 -21.21 18.89 22.35
CA GLU A 124 -22.37 18.15 22.86
C GLU A 124 -22.64 18.49 24.34
N ALA A 125 -21.62 18.49 25.20
CA ALA A 125 -21.76 18.87 26.59
C ALA A 125 -22.21 20.33 26.78
N LYS A 126 -21.73 21.25 25.93
CA LYS A 126 -22.19 22.65 25.95
C LYS A 126 -23.63 22.79 25.50
N GLN A 127 -24.04 22.04 24.47
CA GLN A 127 -25.42 22.07 23.98
C GLN A 127 -26.39 21.51 25.03
N LEU A 128 -26.03 20.40 25.69
CA LEU A 128 -26.80 19.84 26.79
C LEU A 128 -26.97 20.85 27.94
N LYS A 129 -25.87 21.44 28.42
CA LYS A 129 -25.92 22.45 29.48
C LYS A 129 -26.79 23.66 29.09
N LYS A 130 -26.71 24.10 27.84
CA LYS A 130 -27.56 25.19 27.35
C LYS A 130 -29.03 24.79 27.35
N SER A 131 -29.37 23.59 26.87
CA SER A 131 -30.75 23.11 26.88
C SER A 131 -31.32 22.94 28.29
N GLU A 132 -30.49 22.53 29.26
CA GLU A 132 -30.91 22.45 30.67
C GLU A 132 -31.25 23.82 31.24
N ILE A 133 -30.42 24.84 30.95
CA ILE A 133 -30.69 26.23 31.36
C ILE A 133 -31.96 26.76 30.69
N ASP A 134 -32.10 26.58 29.37
CA ASP A 134 -33.27 27.04 28.62
C ASP A 134 -34.57 26.39 29.16
N LEU A 135 -34.51 25.12 29.58
CA LEU A 135 -35.63 24.41 30.22
C LEU A 135 -35.94 24.96 31.62
N GLN A 136 -34.93 25.22 32.44
CA GLN A 136 -35.11 25.81 33.77
C GLN A 136 -35.75 27.19 33.68
N ASP A 137 -35.27 28.04 32.77
CA ASP A 137 -35.81 29.38 32.53
C ASP A 137 -37.27 29.31 32.05
N ALA A 138 -37.58 28.38 31.13
CA ALA A 138 -38.95 28.16 30.66
C ALA A 138 -39.88 27.70 31.81
N TRP A 139 -39.44 26.78 32.66
CA TRP A 139 -40.19 26.33 33.84
C TRP A 139 -40.43 27.46 34.84
N ALA A 140 -39.40 28.26 35.14
CA ALA A 140 -39.52 29.40 36.04
C ALA A 140 -40.52 30.44 35.50
N ALA A 141 -40.47 30.72 34.19
CA ALA A 141 -41.39 31.66 33.54
C ALA A 141 -42.86 31.19 33.55
N VAL A 142 -43.11 29.88 33.49
CA VAL A 142 -44.46 29.31 33.60
C VAL A 142 -44.99 29.40 35.03
N ASN A 143 -44.16 29.05 36.02
CA ASN A 143 -44.56 29.07 37.44
C ASN A 143 -44.69 30.48 38.03
N LEU A 144 -44.06 31.50 37.44
CA LEU A 144 -44.24 32.92 37.83
C LEU A 144 -45.50 33.57 37.24
N ARG A 145 -46.21 32.90 36.34
CA ARG A 145 -47.45 33.38 35.69
C ARG A 145 -48.72 32.71 36.22
N SER A 146 -48.59 31.74 37.11
CA SER A 146 -49.68 31.09 37.88
C SER A 146 -49.76 31.68 39.28
#